data_AF-A0A099JRJ0-F1
#
_entry.id   AF-A0A099JRJ0-F1
#
_cell.length_a   1.000
_cell.length_b   1.000
_cell.length_c   1.000
_cell.angle_alpha   90.00
_cell.angle_beta   90.00
_cell.angle_gamma   90.00
#
_symmetry.space_group_name_H-M   'P 1'
#
loop_
_entity.id
_entity.type
_entity.pdbx_description
1 polymer ?
#
loop_
_entity_poly.entity_id
_entity_poly.type
_entity_poly.pdbx_seq_one_letter_code
_entity_poly.pdbx_strand_id
1 'polypeptide(L)'
;MSAATAADLAIYAAGAVCWRLIEGRMHVLLIHRTVHGDVTIPKGKVDPGESLPRTAVREVQEETGLTVSLGVPLGISHYDMPDGRTKIVHYWAAEITPEAIQRSTFVPNGEVAAIEWVTIKKARTYLSYPADVDILEAFSALVDAGITRTFALIALRHGKAVPRTGDGPDSKRPLTARGVRQAAGVVDTLMAWRPQRIISSTATRCVTTVAPLAAATGIPIKQTDLISQDALENGEADVRSVIGKRVRSRKTAVLCSHGPVLPEILREIGLATGSTLNGALSDAANLETGAFSIVHLSAENPSAGIVAIERHAPLI
;
A
#
# COMPACT_ATOMS: atom_id res chain seq x y z
N MET A 1 24.72 25.54 -19.69
CA MET A 1 24.59 24.85 -18.39
C MET A 1 23.11 24.66 -18.15
N SER A 2 22.59 23.46 -18.41
CA SER A 2 21.17 23.15 -18.23
C SER A 2 20.92 22.98 -16.73
N ALA A 3 19.92 23.67 -16.19
CA ALA A 3 19.54 23.54 -14.79
C ALA A 3 18.96 22.13 -14.59
N ALA A 4 19.61 21.32 -13.77
CA ALA A 4 19.08 20.03 -13.34
C ALA A 4 17.68 20.25 -12.77
N THR A 5 16.71 19.48 -13.24
CA THR A 5 15.35 19.56 -12.69
C THR A 5 15.36 19.00 -11.26
N ALA A 6 14.42 19.40 -10.41
CA ALA A 6 14.34 18.86 -9.03
C ALA A 6 14.24 17.31 -8.98
N ALA A 7 13.83 16.68 -10.09
CA ALA A 7 13.81 15.23 -10.25
C ALA A 7 15.21 14.60 -10.44
N ASP A 8 16.21 15.33 -10.95
CA ASP A 8 17.59 14.86 -11.09
C ASP A 8 18.38 14.91 -9.77
N LEU A 9 17.84 15.60 -8.76
CA LEU A 9 18.46 15.80 -7.45
C LEU A 9 17.97 14.81 -6.39
N ALA A 10 16.94 14.01 -6.67
CA ALA A 10 16.37 13.08 -5.70
C ALA A 10 16.50 11.61 -6.14
N ILE A 11 17.04 10.76 -5.26
CA ILE A 11 17.05 9.30 -5.45
C ILE A 11 15.96 8.70 -4.57
N TYR A 12 14.96 8.09 -5.19
CA TYR A 12 13.92 7.38 -4.47
C TYR A 12 14.32 5.94 -4.16
N ALA A 13 13.96 5.49 -2.97
CA ALA A 13 14.17 4.15 -2.47
C ALA A 13 13.00 3.73 -1.58
N ALA A 14 12.88 2.43 -1.37
CA ALA A 14 11.83 1.87 -0.53
C ALA A 14 12.30 0.61 0.19
N GLY A 15 11.71 0.35 1.36
CA GLY A 15 12.05 -0.80 2.19
C GLY A 15 10.95 -1.18 3.17
N ALA A 16 11.24 -2.14 4.04
CA ALA A 16 10.29 -2.55 5.05
C ALA A 16 10.92 -3.02 6.35
N VAL A 17 10.33 -2.62 7.47
CA VAL A 17 10.57 -3.26 8.78
C VAL A 17 9.83 -4.59 8.78
N CYS A 18 10.57 -5.64 8.43
CA CYS A 18 10.06 -7.00 8.45
C CYS A 18 10.04 -7.50 9.90
N TRP A 19 8.90 -8.00 10.36
CA TRP A 19 8.71 -8.39 11.76
C TRP A 19 8.05 -9.76 11.90
N ARG A 20 8.31 -10.42 13.03
CA ARG A 20 7.62 -11.66 13.44
C ARG A 20 7.64 -11.82 14.96
N LEU A 21 6.77 -12.68 15.48
CA LEU A 21 6.82 -13.13 16.86
C LEU A 21 7.71 -14.37 16.98
N ILE A 22 8.67 -14.33 17.90
CA ILE A 22 9.49 -15.48 18.30
C ILE A 22 9.29 -15.65 19.80
N GLU A 23 8.75 -16.79 20.22
CA GLU A 23 8.43 -17.07 21.63
C GLU A 23 7.57 -15.94 22.27
N GLY A 24 6.59 -15.43 21.52
CA GLY A 24 5.72 -14.34 21.96
C GLY A 24 6.36 -12.95 22.00
N ARG A 25 7.64 -12.80 21.59
CA ARG A 25 8.35 -11.52 21.59
C ARG A 25 8.49 -10.95 20.18
N MET A 26 8.30 -9.64 20.06
CA MET A 26 8.46 -8.92 18.79
C MET A 26 9.92 -8.88 18.35
N HIS A 27 10.18 -9.41 17.16
CA HIS A 27 11.48 -9.35 16.50
C HIS A 27 11.36 -8.66 15.16
N VAL A 28 12.38 -7.88 14.80
CA VAL A 28 12.54 -7.24 13.50
C VAL A 28 13.77 -7.81 12.79
N LEU A 29 13.74 -7.78 11.47
CA LEU A 29 14.84 -8.23 10.61
C LEU A 29 15.80 -7.08 10.33
N LEU A 30 17.09 -7.33 10.53
CA LEU A 30 18.17 -6.46 10.09
C LEU A 30 19.03 -7.18 9.04
N ILE A 31 19.62 -6.40 8.15
CA ILE A 31 20.61 -6.88 7.17
C ILE A 31 21.99 -6.31 7.51
N HIS A 32 23.01 -7.14 7.36
CA HIS A 32 24.43 -6.77 7.49
C HIS A 32 25.01 -6.66 6.09
N ARG A 33 25.37 -5.45 5.63
CA ARG A 33 25.77 -5.25 4.23
C ARG A 33 27.27 -5.49 4.05
N THR A 34 27.62 -6.29 3.05
CA THR A 34 28.99 -6.77 2.81
C THR A 34 29.96 -5.63 2.51
N VAL A 35 29.55 -4.70 1.64
CA VAL A 35 30.45 -3.65 1.11
C VAL A 35 30.72 -2.55 2.14
N HIS A 36 29.71 -2.17 2.92
CA HIS A 36 29.81 -1.04 3.83
C HIS A 36 30.08 -1.45 5.28
N GLY A 37 29.84 -2.71 5.64
CA GLY A 37 29.98 -3.20 7.02
C GLY A 37 28.95 -2.59 7.99
N ASP A 38 27.87 -2.01 7.46
CA ASP A 38 26.78 -1.39 8.22
C ASP A 38 25.60 -2.37 8.42
N VAL A 39 24.77 -2.05 9.40
CA VAL A 39 23.55 -2.77 9.72
C VAL A 39 22.35 -1.85 9.48
N THR A 40 21.45 -2.28 8.61
CA THR A 40 20.31 -1.45 8.18
C THR A 40 19.00 -2.24 8.13
N ILE A 41 17.90 -1.50 7.98
CA ILE A 41 16.62 -2.07 7.53
C ILE A 41 16.75 -2.44 6.04
N PRO A 42 16.14 -3.55 5.55
CA PRO A 42 16.14 -3.88 4.13
C PRO A 42 15.48 -2.79 3.28
N LYS A 43 16.18 -2.32 2.24
CA LYS A 43 15.77 -1.21 1.36
C LYS A 43 16.72 -1.04 0.18
N GLY A 44 16.15 -0.71 -0.98
CA GLY A 44 16.93 -0.33 -2.14
C GLY A 44 16.21 0.65 -3.07
N LYS A 45 16.79 0.89 -4.24
CA LYS A 45 16.42 2.01 -5.12
C LYS A 45 15.22 1.63 -5.97
N VAL A 46 14.39 2.62 -6.28
CA VAL A 46 13.28 2.45 -7.22
C VAL A 46 13.82 2.23 -8.63
N ASP A 47 13.37 1.17 -9.28
CA ASP A 47 13.67 0.91 -10.69
C ASP A 47 12.79 1.78 -11.62
N PRO A 48 13.24 2.06 -12.85
CA PRO A 48 12.44 2.83 -13.81
C PRO A 48 11.04 2.24 -14.03
N GLY A 49 10.01 3.04 -13.73
CA GLY A 49 8.60 2.65 -13.88
C GLY A 49 8.01 1.85 -12.70
N GLU A 50 8.82 1.54 -11.68
CA GLU A 50 8.37 0.86 -10.48
C GLU A 50 7.75 1.84 -9.47
N SER A 51 6.74 1.39 -8.71
CA SER A 51 6.24 2.16 -7.56
C SER A 51 7.01 1.84 -6.30
N LEU A 52 7.08 2.80 -5.37
CA LEU A 52 7.72 2.61 -4.06
C LEU A 52 7.24 1.35 -3.32
N PRO A 53 5.93 1.02 -3.26
CA PRO A 53 5.48 -0.22 -2.61
C PRO A 53 5.97 -1.48 -3.31
N ARG A 54 6.02 -1.47 -4.65
CA ARG A 54 6.54 -2.60 -5.43
C ARG A 54 8.04 -2.77 -5.22
N THR A 55 8.78 -1.66 -5.19
CA THR A 55 10.21 -1.61 -4.82
C THR A 55 10.44 -2.19 -3.44
N ALA A 56 9.69 -1.76 -2.40
CA ALA A 56 9.86 -2.30 -1.05
C ALA A 56 9.72 -3.82 -1.01
N VAL A 57 8.73 -4.38 -1.72
CA VAL A 57 8.51 -5.84 -1.79
C VAL A 57 9.65 -6.54 -2.53
N ARG A 58 10.11 -5.97 -3.65
CA ARG A 58 11.22 -6.51 -4.44
C ARG A 58 12.52 -6.51 -3.65
N GLU A 59 12.89 -5.37 -3.08
CA GLU A 59 14.14 -5.19 -2.34
C GLU A 59 14.21 -6.10 -1.12
N VAL A 60 13.11 -6.25 -0.37
CA VAL A 60 13.06 -7.23 0.73
C VAL A 60 13.28 -8.65 0.20
N GLN A 61 12.66 -9.02 -0.93
CA GLN A 61 12.84 -10.34 -1.53
C GLN A 61 14.29 -10.56 -1.99
N GLU A 62 14.94 -9.56 -2.58
CA GLU A 62 16.32 -9.62 -3.09
C GLU A 62 17.34 -9.69 -1.96
N GLU A 63 17.22 -8.83 -0.95
CA GLU A 63 18.17 -8.74 0.16
C GLU A 63 17.99 -9.85 1.20
N THR A 64 16.78 -10.41 1.34
CA THR A 64 16.45 -11.32 2.46
C THR A 64 15.81 -12.65 2.04
N GLY A 65 15.55 -12.85 0.74
CA GLY A 65 14.86 -14.03 0.23
C GLY A 65 13.41 -14.18 0.74
N LEU A 66 12.85 -13.21 1.46
CA LEU A 66 11.52 -13.30 2.06
C LEU A 66 10.47 -12.65 1.18
N THR A 67 9.37 -13.36 0.94
CA THR A 67 8.20 -12.79 0.26
C THR A 67 7.27 -12.13 1.25
N VAL A 68 7.04 -10.82 1.10
CA VAL A 68 6.27 -10.03 2.06
C VAL A 68 4.94 -9.52 1.52
N SER A 69 4.07 -9.09 2.44
CA SER A 69 2.93 -8.21 2.18
C SER A 69 3.12 -6.99 3.05
N LEU A 70 2.96 -5.80 2.48
CA LEU A 70 3.06 -4.56 3.22
C LEU A 70 1.85 -4.37 4.11
N GLY A 71 2.09 -3.76 5.27
CA GLY A 71 1.11 -3.23 6.19
C GLY A 71 1.17 -1.71 6.19
N VAL A 72 1.14 -1.11 7.39
CA VAL A 72 1.12 0.35 7.57
C VAL A 72 2.43 1.02 7.14
N PRO A 73 2.36 2.24 6.60
CA PRO A 73 3.55 3.06 6.37
C PRO A 73 4.18 3.47 7.71
N LEU A 74 5.52 3.48 7.77
CA LEU A 74 6.30 3.81 8.97
C LEU A 74 7.01 5.16 8.88
N GLY A 75 7.00 5.80 7.72
CA GLY A 75 7.60 7.11 7.52
C GLY A 75 8.62 7.13 6.39
N ILE A 76 9.35 8.25 6.31
CA ILE A 76 10.27 8.55 5.23
C ILE A 76 11.59 9.07 5.83
N SER A 77 12.69 8.43 5.45
CA SER A 77 14.04 8.91 5.78
C SER A 77 14.59 9.78 4.66
N HIS A 78 15.18 10.93 5.02
CA HIS A 78 15.81 11.86 4.09
C HIS A 78 17.27 12.07 4.49
N TYR A 79 18.19 11.92 3.56
CA TYR A 79 19.59 12.25 3.80
C TYR A 79 20.33 12.62 2.52
N ASP A 80 21.30 13.51 2.65
CA ASP A 80 22.10 13.99 1.53
C ASP A 80 23.22 13.01 1.19
N MET A 81 23.42 12.80 -0.11
CA MET A 81 24.45 11.94 -0.67
C MET A 81 25.69 12.78 -1.00
N PRO A 82 26.90 12.18 -1.00
CA PRO A 82 28.15 12.89 -1.30
C PRO A 82 28.20 13.58 -2.67
N ASP A 83 27.36 13.15 -3.61
CA ASP A 83 27.24 13.74 -4.95
C ASP A 83 26.23 14.90 -5.04
N GLY A 84 25.72 15.37 -3.89
CA GLY A 84 24.81 16.50 -3.79
C GLY A 84 23.34 16.16 -4.04
N ARG A 85 23.00 14.89 -4.29
CA ARG A 85 21.61 14.43 -4.40
C ARG A 85 21.03 14.10 -3.02
N THR A 86 19.73 14.25 -2.84
CA THR A 86 19.03 13.81 -1.64
C THR A 86 18.45 12.42 -1.87
N LYS A 87 18.71 11.48 -0.96
CA LYS A 87 18.06 10.16 -0.97
C LYS A 87 16.83 10.17 -0.08
N ILE A 88 15.72 9.69 -0.62
CA ILE A 88 14.40 9.65 0.01
C ILE A 88 13.96 8.20 0.07
N VAL A 89 13.82 7.65 1.29
CA VAL A 89 13.47 6.24 1.50
C VAL A 89 12.13 6.11 2.21
N HIS A 90 11.18 5.42 1.58
CA HIS A 90 9.88 5.12 2.18
C HIS A 90 9.87 3.74 2.83
N TYR A 91 9.30 3.62 4.03
CA TYR A 91 9.25 2.36 4.76
C TYR A 91 7.83 1.95 5.13
N TRP A 92 7.60 0.64 5.14
CA TRP A 92 6.38 0.00 5.61
C TRP A 92 6.67 -1.08 6.66
N ALA A 93 5.70 -1.38 7.50
CA ALA A 93 5.73 -2.60 8.31
C ALA A 93 5.39 -3.81 7.42
N ALA A 94 6.04 -4.96 7.65
CA ALA A 94 5.74 -6.20 6.94
C ALA A 94 5.78 -7.40 7.88
N GLU A 95 4.63 -8.05 8.12
CA GLU A 95 4.60 -9.29 8.91
C GLU A 95 5.16 -10.45 8.08
N ILE A 96 6.08 -11.19 8.67
CA ILE A 96 6.63 -12.41 8.07
C ILE A 96 5.92 -13.63 8.65
N THR A 97 5.20 -14.35 7.78
CA THR A 97 4.50 -15.58 8.17
C THR A 97 5.48 -16.75 8.34
N PRO A 98 5.11 -17.78 9.12
CA PRO A 98 5.91 -18.99 9.25
C PRO A 98 6.23 -19.64 7.89
N GLU A 99 5.28 -19.63 6.95
CA GLU A 99 5.47 -20.19 5.61
C GLU A 99 6.44 -19.35 4.77
N ALA A 100 6.49 -18.03 4.96
CA ALA A 100 7.47 -17.17 4.31
C ALA A 100 8.89 -17.44 4.82
N ILE A 101 9.06 -17.72 6.12
CA ILE A 101 10.35 -18.17 6.68
C ILE A 101 10.78 -19.50 6.07
N GLN A 102 9.88 -20.48 5.99
CA GLN A 102 10.20 -21.81 5.44
C GLN A 102 10.57 -21.77 3.95
N ARG A 103 10.01 -20.82 3.20
CA ARG A 103 10.30 -20.61 1.77
C ARG A 103 11.41 -19.60 1.52
N SER A 104 12.03 -19.04 2.56
CA SER A 104 13.10 -18.06 2.38
C SER A 104 14.24 -18.67 1.57
N THR A 105 14.70 -17.94 0.57
CA THR A 105 15.81 -18.36 -0.30
C THR A 105 17.09 -17.58 -0.03
N PHE A 106 17.21 -16.94 1.13
CA PHE A 106 18.38 -16.11 1.43
C PHE A 106 19.68 -16.92 1.39
N VAL A 107 20.64 -16.39 0.65
CA VAL A 107 22.03 -16.83 0.67
C VAL A 107 22.89 -15.57 0.72
N PRO A 108 23.88 -15.50 1.63
CA PRO A 108 24.84 -14.41 1.66
C PRO A 108 25.44 -14.13 0.27
N ASN A 109 25.52 -12.86 -0.09
CA ASN A 109 25.98 -12.43 -1.41
C ASN A 109 26.85 -11.17 -1.31
N GLY A 110 27.23 -10.63 -2.47
CA GLY A 110 28.11 -9.45 -2.55
C GLY A 110 27.52 -8.17 -1.93
N GLU A 111 26.21 -8.14 -1.70
CA GLU A 111 25.50 -7.01 -1.12
C GLU A 111 25.14 -7.23 0.36
N VAL A 112 24.61 -8.41 0.70
CA VAL A 112 24.17 -8.76 2.06
C VAL A 112 24.94 -9.97 2.58
N ALA A 113 25.71 -9.77 3.65
CA ALA A 113 26.53 -10.80 4.27
C ALA A 113 25.73 -11.69 5.23
N ALA A 114 24.74 -11.12 5.91
CA ALA A 114 23.89 -11.85 6.85
C ALA A 114 22.56 -11.14 7.08
N ILE A 115 21.56 -11.91 7.50
CA ILE A 115 20.29 -11.41 8.03
C ILE A 115 20.14 -11.85 9.49
N GLU A 116 19.59 -10.98 10.33
CA GLU A 116 19.46 -11.24 11.76
C GLU A 116 18.09 -10.83 12.28
N TRP A 117 17.46 -11.74 13.03
CA TRP A 117 16.22 -11.45 13.75
C TRP A 117 16.54 -11.00 15.18
N VAL A 118 16.22 -9.75 15.51
CA VAL A 118 16.53 -9.16 16.81
C VAL A 118 15.31 -8.53 17.45
N THR A 119 15.28 -8.47 18.77
CA THR A 119 14.26 -7.68 19.50
C THR A 119 14.39 -6.20 19.16
N ILE A 120 13.31 -5.42 19.26
CA ILE A 120 13.34 -3.95 19.03
C ILE A 120 14.43 -3.27 19.88
N LYS A 121 14.59 -3.67 21.15
CA LYS A 121 15.64 -3.13 22.04
C LYS A 121 17.05 -3.33 21.47
N LYS A 122 17.34 -4.50 20.89
CA LYS A 122 18.63 -4.77 20.25
C LYS A 122 18.77 -4.03 18.92
N ALA A 123 17.70 -3.98 18.12
CA ALA A 123 17.72 -3.26 16.85
C ALA A 123 18.13 -1.79 17.01
N ARG A 124 17.61 -1.11 18.05
CA ARG A 124 18.02 0.26 18.42
C ARG A 124 19.53 0.43 18.58
N THR A 125 20.21 -0.59 19.09
CA THR A 125 21.65 -0.54 19.34
C THR A 125 22.50 -1.03 18.16
N TYR A 126 21.91 -1.79 17.23
CA TYR A 126 22.63 -2.41 16.12
C TYR A 126 22.58 -1.54 14.86
N LEU A 127 21.45 -0.85 14.62
CA LEU A 127 21.27 0.00 13.44
C LEU A 127 22.37 1.06 13.37
N SER A 128 23.05 1.12 12.22
CA SER A 128 24.19 2.02 12.03
C SER A 128 23.79 3.47 11.79
N TYR A 129 22.53 3.72 11.43
CA TYR A 129 22.05 5.04 11.05
C TYR A 129 20.89 5.52 11.95
N PRO A 130 20.95 6.75 12.49
CA PRO A 130 19.85 7.34 13.26
C PRO A 130 18.52 7.36 12.50
N ALA A 131 18.57 7.60 11.18
CA ALA A 131 17.36 7.64 10.36
C ALA A 131 16.63 6.28 10.29
N ASP A 132 17.34 5.15 10.38
CA ASP A 132 16.70 3.82 10.47
C ASP A 132 16.16 3.58 11.88
N VAL A 133 16.79 4.15 12.92
CA VAL A 133 16.26 4.11 14.30
C VAL A 133 14.94 4.87 14.40
N ASP A 134 14.81 6.02 13.76
CA ASP A 134 13.54 6.77 13.74
C ASP A 134 12.39 5.95 13.12
N ILE A 135 12.68 5.21 12.04
CA ILE A 135 11.72 4.28 11.41
C ILE A 135 11.38 3.11 12.35
N LEU A 136 12.38 2.58 13.06
CA LEU A 136 12.16 1.55 14.08
C LEU A 136 11.31 2.06 15.25
N GLU A 137 11.47 3.31 15.68
CA GLU A 137 10.64 3.91 16.73
C GLU A 137 9.19 4.08 16.28
N ALA A 138 8.96 4.48 15.02
CA ALA A 138 7.61 4.51 14.46
C ALA A 138 6.95 3.12 14.50
N PHE A 139 7.70 2.06 14.18
CA PHE A 139 7.21 0.69 14.35
C PHE A 139 6.99 0.32 15.83
N SER A 140 7.90 0.69 16.73
CA SER A 140 7.76 0.42 18.17
C SER A 140 6.48 1.05 18.74
N ALA A 141 6.15 2.27 18.33
CA ALA A 141 4.93 2.94 18.77
C ALA A 141 3.66 2.17 18.37
N LEU A 142 3.64 1.55 17.19
CA LEU A 142 2.54 0.68 16.76
C LEU A 142 2.46 -0.61 17.59
N VAL A 143 3.62 -1.17 17.97
CA VAL A 143 3.70 -2.34 18.84
C VAL A 143 3.15 -2.02 20.23
N ASP A 144 3.55 -0.89 20.81
CA ASP A 144 3.09 -0.44 22.13
C ASP A 144 1.59 -0.12 22.14
N ALA A 145 1.05 0.35 21.01
CA ALA A 145 -0.38 0.56 20.81
C ALA A 145 -1.16 -0.74 20.52
N GLY A 146 -0.51 -1.88 20.32
CA GLY A 146 -1.14 -3.16 19.97
C GLY A 146 -1.68 -3.22 18.53
N ILE A 147 -1.11 -2.45 17.61
CA ILE A 147 -1.58 -2.26 16.22
C ILE A 147 -0.54 -2.83 15.23
N THR A 148 -0.10 -4.07 15.44
CA THR A 148 0.97 -4.65 14.62
C THR A 148 0.44 -5.33 13.36
N ARG A 149 -0.71 -6.00 13.45
CA ARG A 149 -1.36 -6.60 12.27
C ARG A 149 -2.44 -5.67 11.76
N THR A 150 -2.39 -5.42 10.46
CA THR A 150 -3.40 -4.62 9.79
C THR A 150 -3.93 -5.32 8.55
N PHE A 151 -5.10 -4.88 8.13
CA PHE A 151 -5.63 -5.14 6.80
C PHE A 151 -6.03 -3.80 6.17
N ALA A 152 -6.12 -3.76 4.84
CA ALA A 152 -6.40 -2.52 4.13
C ALA A 152 -7.73 -2.53 3.36
N LEU A 153 -8.47 -1.43 3.43
CA LEU A 153 -9.57 -1.16 2.51
C LEU A 153 -9.08 -0.12 1.49
N ILE A 154 -9.00 -0.55 0.23
CA ILE A 154 -8.40 0.22 -0.86
C ILE A 154 -9.50 0.79 -1.73
N ALA A 155 -9.69 2.10 -1.68
CA ALA A 155 -10.64 2.82 -2.51
C ALA A 155 -9.98 3.23 -3.83
N LEU A 156 -10.37 2.60 -4.93
CA LEU A 156 -9.81 2.82 -6.26
C LEU A 156 -10.80 3.59 -7.13
N ARG A 157 -10.37 4.72 -7.70
CA ARG A 157 -11.14 5.38 -8.75
C ARG A 157 -10.91 4.65 -10.06
N HIS A 158 -11.98 4.37 -10.81
CA HIS A 158 -11.86 3.78 -12.14
C HIS A 158 -10.88 4.58 -13.04
N GLY A 159 -10.24 3.88 -13.98
CA GLY A 159 -9.35 4.50 -14.97
C GLY A 159 -10.07 5.50 -15.87
N LYS A 160 -9.32 6.29 -16.64
CA LYS A 160 -9.90 7.32 -17.53
C LYS A 160 -10.89 6.71 -18.53
N ALA A 161 -12.17 7.06 -18.39
CA ALA A 161 -13.25 6.62 -19.28
C ALA A 161 -13.50 7.59 -20.43
N VAL A 162 -14.09 7.09 -21.52
CA VAL A 162 -14.52 7.91 -22.65
C VAL A 162 -15.48 9.01 -22.13
N PRO A 163 -15.40 10.25 -22.63
CA PRO A 163 -16.35 11.30 -22.26
C PRO A 163 -17.80 10.85 -22.46
N ARG A 164 -18.72 11.44 -21.70
CA ARG A 164 -20.14 11.19 -21.91
C ARG A 164 -20.54 11.84 -23.24
N THR A 165 -21.01 11.03 -24.18
CA THR A 165 -21.50 11.48 -25.50
C THR A 165 -22.76 10.70 -25.86
N GLY A 166 -23.81 11.38 -26.28
CA GLY A 166 -25.09 10.77 -26.66
C GLY A 166 -25.94 10.29 -25.49
N ASP A 167 -27.04 9.60 -25.82
CA ASP A 167 -28.13 9.27 -24.88
C ASP A 167 -28.01 7.87 -24.25
N GLY A 168 -26.92 7.14 -24.51
CA GLY A 168 -26.71 5.81 -23.94
C GLY A 168 -26.50 5.80 -22.41
N PRO A 169 -26.72 4.66 -21.73
CA PRO A 169 -26.51 4.56 -20.28
C PRO A 169 -25.07 4.89 -19.89
N ASP A 170 -24.88 5.73 -18.87
CA ASP A 170 -23.54 6.14 -18.42
C ASP A 170 -22.69 4.95 -17.99
N SER A 171 -23.33 3.99 -17.31
CA SER A 171 -22.72 2.78 -16.77
C SER A 171 -22.02 1.94 -17.83
N LYS A 172 -22.42 2.02 -19.11
CA LYS A 172 -21.81 1.24 -20.21
C LYS A 172 -20.54 1.85 -20.78
N ARG A 173 -20.16 3.08 -20.37
CA ARG A 173 -18.98 3.78 -20.93
C ARG A 173 -17.69 2.99 -20.67
N PRO A 174 -16.91 2.69 -21.72
CA PRO A 174 -15.66 1.97 -21.58
C PRO A 174 -14.51 2.88 -21.12
N LEU A 175 -13.38 2.24 -20.77
CA LEU A 175 -12.11 2.94 -20.59
C LEU A 175 -11.57 3.48 -21.92
N THR A 176 -10.86 4.59 -21.86
CA THR A 176 -9.97 5.04 -22.95
C THR A 176 -8.69 4.20 -22.98
N ALA A 177 -7.87 4.32 -24.02
CA ALA A 177 -6.53 3.70 -24.06
C ALA A 177 -5.66 4.10 -22.86
N ARG A 178 -5.73 5.36 -22.40
CA ARG A 178 -5.08 5.80 -21.15
C ARG A 178 -5.64 5.05 -19.94
N GLY A 179 -6.96 4.92 -19.85
CA GLY A 179 -7.61 4.20 -18.76
C GLY A 179 -7.21 2.72 -18.70
N VAL A 180 -7.03 2.07 -19.85
CA VAL A 180 -6.53 0.69 -19.93
C VAL A 180 -5.09 0.58 -19.41
N ARG A 181 -4.21 1.52 -19.76
CA ARG A 181 -2.84 1.55 -19.19
C ARG A 181 -2.85 1.77 -17.68
N GLN A 182 -3.69 2.69 -17.18
CA GLN A 182 -3.86 2.90 -15.74
C GLN A 182 -4.34 1.62 -15.04
N ALA A 183 -5.30 0.90 -15.62
CA ALA A 183 -5.80 -0.36 -15.07
C ALA A 183 -4.71 -1.44 -14.98
N ALA A 184 -3.81 -1.51 -15.96
CA ALA A 184 -2.66 -2.41 -15.93
C ALA A 184 -1.61 -1.95 -14.88
N GLY A 185 -1.29 -0.65 -14.85
CA GLY A 185 -0.24 -0.09 -13.98
C GLY A 185 -0.54 -0.18 -12.47
N VAL A 186 -1.81 -0.22 -12.06
CA VAL A 186 -2.16 -0.38 -10.64
C VAL A 186 -1.91 -1.78 -10.09
N VAL A 187 -1.79 -2.81 -10.95
CA VAL A 187 -1.71 -4.22 -10.51
C VAL A 187 -0.52 -4.45 -9.60
N ASP A 188 0.69 -4.14 -10.06
CA ASP A 188 1.92 -4.41 -9.32
C ASP A 188 1.97 -3.65 -7.99
N THR A 189 1.44 -2.43 -7.97
CA THR A 189 1.37 -1.62 -6.75
C THR A 189 0.38 -2.22 -5.76
N LEU A 190 -0.83 -2.58 -6.20
CA LEU A 190 -1.86 -3.16 -5.33
C LEU A 190 -1.47 -4.55 -4.80
N MET A 191 -0.69 -5.32 -5.57
CA MET A 191 -0.17 -6.62 -5.17
C MET A 191 0.73 -6.55 -3.93
N ALA A 192 1.33 -5.38 -3.64
CA ALA A 192 2.16 -5.19 -2.46
C ALA A 192 1.40 -5.42 -1.14
N TRP A 193 0.08 -5.22 -1.11
CA TRP A 193 -0.79 -5.46 0.04
C TRP A 193 -1.59 -6.77 -0.03
N ARG A 194 -1.32 -7.62 -1.04
CA ARG A 194 -1.95 -8.93 -1.27
C ARG A 194 -3.47 -8.93 -1.02
N PRO A 195 -4.26 -8.17 -1.83
CA PRO A 195 -5.69 -8.12 -1.67
C PRO A 195 -6.31 -9.52 -1.75
N GLN A 196 -7.38 -9.74 -0.98
CA GLN A 196 -8.11 -11.02 -0.93
C GLN A 196 -9.54 -10.90 -1.46
N ARG A 197 -9.98 -9.67 -1.73
CA ARG A 197 -11.32 -9.34 -2.25
C ARG A 197 -11.22 -8.22 -3.27
N ILE A 198 -11.95 -8.37 -4.37
CA ILE A 198 -12.16 -7.32 -5.36
C ILE A 198 -13.66 -7.06 -5.44
N ILE A 199 -14.05 -5.81 -5.19
CA ILE A 199 -15.42 -5.32 -5.24
C ILE A 199 -15.44 -4.18 -6.24
N SER A 200 -16.40 -4.18 -7.15
CA SER A 200 -16.52 -3.14 -8.16
C SER A 200 -17.95 -2.68 -8.27
N SER A 201 -18.14 -1.39 -8.56
CA SER A 201 -19.36 -0.93 -9.22
C SER A 201 -19.59 -1.75 -10.50
N THR A 202 -20.86 -1.99 -10.84
CA THR A 202 -21.32 -2.66 -12.06
C THR A 202 -20.98 -1.91 -13.35
N ALA A 203 -20.62 -0.63 -13.28
CA ALA A 203 -20.26 0.15 -14.47
C ALA A 203 -19.04 -0.46 -15.21
N THR A 204 -19.13 -0.54 -16.55
CA THR A 204 -18.11 -1.13 -17.43
C THR A 204 -16.72 -0.61 -17.10
N ARG A 205 -16.54 0.71 -17.02
CA ARG A 205 -15.27 1.34 -16.65
C ARG A 205 -14.68 0.85 -15.32
N CYS A 206 -15.51 0.60 -14.30
CA CYS A 206 -15.03 0.10 -13.00
C CYS A 206 -14.60 -1.36 -13.11
N VAL A 207 -15.45 -2.21 -13.70
CA VAL A 207 -15.15 -3.64 -13.89
C VAL A 207 -13.89 -3.83 -14.74
N THR A 208 -13.76 -3.10 -15.85
CA THR A 208 -12.57 -3.13 -16.70
C THR A 208 -11.32 -2.64 -15.97
N THR A 209 -11.44 -1.69 -15.03
CA THR A 209 -10.28 -1.19 -14.27
C THR A 209 -9.68 -2.27 -13.38
N VAL A 210 -10.50 -3.11 -12.74
CA VAL A 210 -10.01 -4.18 -11.83
C VAL A 210 -9.80 -5.53 -12.51
N ALA A 211 -10.17 -5.67 -13.78
CA ALA A 211 -10.01 -6.92 -14.53
C ALA A 211 -8.56 -7.42 -14.59
N PRO A 212 -7.53 -6.58 -14.85
CA PRO A 212 -6.13 -7.03 -14.81
C PRO A 212 -5.72 -7.56 -13.44
N LEU A 213 -6.12 -6.89 -12.35
CA LEU A 213 -5.84 -7.34 -10.98
C LEU A 213 -6.52 -8.68 -10.68
N ALA A 214 -7.78 -8.85 -11.10
CA ALA A 214 -8.52 -10.10 -10.94
C ALA A 214 -7.83 -11.26 -11.69
N ALA A 215 -7.34 -11.00 -12.90
CA ALA A 215 -6.58 -11.99 -13.67
C ALA A 215 -5.25 -12.37 -13.01
N ALA A 216 -4.49 -11.38 -12.51
CA ALA A 216 -3.20 -11.61 -11.86
C ALA A 216 -3.32 -12.34 -10.50
N THR A 217 -4.42 -12.12 -9.77
CA THR A 217 -4.64 -12.70 -8.43
C THR A 217 -5.49 -13.97 -8.43
N GLY A 218 -6.23 -14.22 -9.50
CA GLY A 218 -7.29 -15.24 -9.53
C GLY A 218 -8.51 -14.90 -8.67
N ILE A 219 -8.62 -13.68 -8.13
CA ILE A 219 -9.73 -13.28 -7.26
C ILE A 219 -10.92 -12.85 -8.12
N PRO A 220 -12.12 -13.43 -7.91
CA PRO A 220 -13.30 -13.03 -8.68
C PRO A 220 -13.74 -11.61 -8.33
N ILE A 221 -14.14 -10.86 -9.36
CA ILE A 221 -14.71 -9.51 -9.21
C ILE A 221 -16.14 -9.66 -8.70
N LYS A 222 -16.39 -9.21 -7.46
CA LYS A 222 -17.76 -9.07 -6.96
C LYS A 222 -18.33 -7.73 -7.39
N GLN A 223 -19.24 -7.76 -8.35
CA GLN A 223 -19.95 -6.56 -8.80
C GLN A 223 -21.13 -6.24 -7.87
N THR A 224 -21.43 -4.95 -7.69
CA THR A 224 -22.61 -4.49 -6.93
C THR A 224 -22.99 -3.06 -7.32
N ASP A 225 -24.30 -2.79 -7.42
CA ASP A 225 -24.82 -1.45 -7.67
C ASP A 225 -24.71 -0.53 -6.44
N LEU A 226 -24.54 -1.10 -5.24
CA LEU A 226 -24.54 -0.35 -3.96
C LEU A 226 -23.39 0.65 -3.83
N ILE A 227 -22.36 0.54 -4.66
CA ILE A 227 -21.25 1.51 -4.78
C ILE A 227 -21.15 2.09 -6.20
N SER A 228 -22.26 2.13 -6.94
CA SER A 228 -22.35 2.76 -8.25
C SER A 228 -22.71 4.23 -8.14
N GLN A 229 -22.33 5.02 -9.15
CA GLN A 229 -22.71 6.42 -9.24
C GLN A 229 -24.23 6.57 -9.44
N ASP A 230 -24.83 5.77 -10.33
CA ASP A 230 -26.26 5.81 -10.62
C ASP A 230 -27.09 5.56 -9.34
N ALA A 231 -26.73 4.54 -8.55
CA ALA A 231 -27.42 4.27 -7.28
C ALA A 231 -27.23 5.41 -6.27
N LEU A 232 -26.07 6.06 -6.25
CA LEU A 232 -25.85 7.20 -5.36
C LEU A 232 -26.75 8.39 -5.75
N GLU A 233 -26.81 8.71 -7.05
CA GLU A 233 -27.61 9.80 -7.59
C GLU A 233 -29.12 9.57 -7.39
N ASN A 234 -29.56 8.31 -7.44
CA ASN A 234 -30.96 7.92 -7.24
C ASN A 234 -31.33 7.70 -5.75
N GLY A 235 -30.38 7.80 -4.82
CA GLY A 235 -30.62 7.51 -3.40
C GLY A 235 -30.79 6.02 -3.06
N GLU A 236 -30.34 5.14 -3.94
CA GLU A 236 -30.42 3.67 -3.82
C GLU A 236 -29.10 3.02 -3.39
N ALA A 237 -28.02 3.80 -3.28
CA ALA A 237 -26.73 3.30 -2.82
C ALA A 237 -26.77 2.87 -1.35
N ASP A 238 -26.02 1.81 -1.02
CA ASP A 238 -25.82 1.36 0.36
C ASP A 238 -24.34 1.06 0.58
N VAL A 239 -23.56 2.14 0.57
CA VAL A 239 -22.11 2.10 0.80
C VAL A 239 -21.81 1.55 2.21
N ARG A 240 -22.64 1.91 3.18
CA ARG A 240 -22.52 1.49 4.59
C ARG A 240 -22.50 -0.03 4.73
N SER A 241 -23.43 -0.75 4.10
CA SER A 241 -23.46 -2.21 4.24
C SER A 241 -22.27 -2.89 3.57
N VAL A 242 -21.82 -2.37 2.41
CA VAL A 242 -20.63 -2.85 1.71
C VAL A 242 -19.40 -2.68 2.60
N ILE A 243 -19.14 -1.47 3.09
CA ILE A 243 -17.97 -1.16 3.92
C ILE A 243 -18.02 -1.89 5.25
N GLY A 244 -19.14 -1.87 5.96
CA GLY A 244 -19.29 -2.58 7.23
C GLY A 244 -18.99 -4.09 7.09
N LYS A 245 -19.40 -4.70 5.97
CA LYS A 245 -19.04 -6.10 5.68
C LYS A 245 -17.54 -6.30 5.43
N ARG A 246 -16.85 -5.34 4.81
CA ARG A 246 -15.40 -5.42 4.59
C ARG A 246 -14.63 -5.25 5.90
N VAL A 247 -14.97 -4.26 6.71
CA VAL A 247 -14.38 -4.02 8.04
C VAL A 247 -14.52 -5.27 8.92
N ARG A 248 -15.73 -5.85 9.01
CA ARG A 248 -15.95 -7.09 9.78
C ARG A 248 -15.19 -8.30 9.24
N SER A 249 -14.95 -8.37 7.93
CA SER A 249 -14.24 -9.50 7.34
C SER A 249 -12.73 -9.48 7.61
N ARG A 250 -12.15 -8.30 7.92
CA ARG A 250 -10.72 -8.13 8.21
C ARG A 250 -9.80 -8.67 7.12
N LYS A 251 -10.23 -8.52 5.87
CA LYS A 251 -9.50 -8.97 4.69
C LYS A 251 -9.19 -7.77 3.82
N THR A 252 -7.95 -7.66 3.36
CA THR A 252 -7.56 -6.61 2.44
C THR A 252 -8.44 -6.66 1.19
N ALA A 253 -9.04 -5.53 0.82
CA ALA A 253 -10.04 -5.47 -0.24
C ALA A 253 -9.84 -4.24 -1.12
N VAL A 254 -9.94 -4.43 -2.44
CA VAL A 254 -10.02 -3.35 -3.42
C VAL A 254 -11.49 -3.06 -3.71
N LEU A 255 -11.88 -1.79 -3.62
CA LEU A 255 -13.20 -1.26 -3.95
C LEU A 255 -13.06 -0.26 -5.10
N CYS A 256 -13.40 -0.70 -6.32
CA CYS A 256 -13.37 0.19 -7.48
C CYS A 256 -14.71 0.90 -7.68
N SER A 257 -14.68 2.22 -7.69
CA SER A 257 -15.87 3.06 -7.80
C SER A 257 -15.58 4.39 -8.52
N HIS A 258 -16.46 5.37 -8.33
CA HIS A 258 -16.54 6.63 -9.07
C HIS A 258 -16.17 7.81 -8.20
N GLY A 259 -15.75 8.91 -8.82
CA GLY A 259 -15.39 10.15 -8.12
C GLY A 259 -16.41 10.58 -7.05
N PRO A 260 -17.71 10.68 -7.36
CA PRO A 260 -18.74 11.06 -6.38
C PRO A 260 -18.99 10.04 -5.26
N VAL A 261 -18.64 8.77 -5.46
CA VAL A 261 -18.91 7.68 -4.49
C VAL A 261 -17.73 7.47 -3.53
N LEU A 262 -16.52 7.83 -3.93
CA LEU A 262 -15.32 7.66 -3.09
C LEU A 262 -15.41 8.42 -1.75
N PRO A 263 -15.92 9.67 -1.67
CA PRO A 263 -16.15 10.33 -0.40
C PRO A 263 -17.03 9.51 0.57
N GLU A 264 -18.11 8.91 0.06
CA GLU A 264 -18.97 8.05 0.88
C GLU A 264 -18.26 6.76 1.32
N ILE A 265 -17.44 6.15 0.46
CA ILE A 265 -16.62 4.98 0.83
C ILE A 265 -15.70 5.33 2.01
N LEU A 266 -14.94 6.43 1.90
CA LEU A 266 -13.99 6.86 2.93
C LEU A 266 -14.72 7.27 4.22
N ARG A 267 -15.85 7.98 4.10
CA ARG A 267 -16.72 8.36 5.23
C ARG A 267 -17.24 7.13 5.98
N GLU A 268 -17.77 6.14 5.26
CA GLU A 268 -18.30 4.93 5.88
C GLU A 268 -17.19 4.05 6.48
N ILE A 269 -15.95 4.10 5.97
CA ILE A 269 -14.80 3.48 6.66
C ILE A 269 -14.54 4.20 7.99
N GLY A 270 -14.53 5.53 7.99
CA GLY A 270 -14.37 6.34 9.20
C GLY A 270 -15.43 6.01 10.25
N LEU A 271 -16.71 6.00 9.86
CA LEU A 271 -17.83 5.67 10.76
C LEU A 271 -17.77 4.23 11.28
N ALA A 272 -17.47 3.25 10.41
CA ALA A 272 -17.40 1.84 10.80
C ALA A 272 -16.24 1.52 11.75
N THR A 273 -15.25 2.41 11.83
CA THR A 273 -14.04 2.25 12.64
C THR A 273 -14.02 3.15 13.86
N GLY A 274 -15.03 4.01 14.05
CA GLY A 274 -15.07 4.99 15.14
C GLY A 274 -14.10 6.17 14.96
N SER A 275 -13.60 6.39 13.74
CA SER A 275 -12.67 7.48 13.45
C SER A 275 -13.38 8.83 13.32
N THR A 276 -12.72 9.89 13.78
CA THR A 276 -13.18 11.26 13.55
C THR A 276 -13.17 11.58 12.06
N LEU A 277 -14.30 12.06 11.54
CA LEU A 277 -14.39 12.54 10.16
C LEU A 277 -13.67 13.89 10.05
N ASN A 278 -12.48 13.90 9.48
CA ASN A 278 -11.63 15.09 9.33
C ASN A 278 -11.22 15.33 7.87
N GLY A 279 -10.47 16.41 7.62
CA GLY A 279 -10.01 16.77 6.27
C GLY A 279 -9.21 15.68 5.57
N ALA A 280 -8.44 14.86 6.31
CA ALA A 280 -7.61 13.81 5.72
C ALA A 280 -8.43 12.74 4.98
N LEU A 281 -9.62 12.39 5.48
CA LEU A 281 -10.52 11.46 4.78
C LEU A 281 -11.09 12.06 3.49
N SER A 282 -11.43 13.35 3.52
CA SER A 282 -11.89 14.08 2.32
C SER A 282 -10.78 14.16 1.27
N ASP A 283 -9.55 14.46 1.70
CA ASP A 283 -8.39 14.50 0.81
C ASP A 283 -8.11 13.13 0.20
N ALA A 284 -8.21 12.06 1.00
CA ALA A 284 -8.07 10.68 0.55
C ALA A 284 -9.16 10.25 -0.45
N ALA A 285 -10.32 10.88 -0.44
CA ALA A 285 -11.37 10.61 -1.44
C ALA A 285 -11.15 11.37 -2.75
N ASN A 286 -10.38 12.47 -2.74
CA ASN A 286 -10.12 13.30 -3.91
C ASN A 286 -9.05 12.66 -4.84
N LEU A 287 -9.47 11.61 -5.53
CA LEU A 287 -8.60 10.80 -6.38
C LEU A 287 -8.80 11.16 -7.85
N GLU A 288 -7.71 11.32 -8.61
CA GLU A 288 -7.80 11.35 -10.07
C GLU A 288 -8.14 9.96 -10.64
N THR A 289 -8.51 9.88 -11.93
CA THR A 289 -8.86 8.58 -12.54
C THR A 289 -7.67 7.63 -12.54
N GLY A 290 -7.86 6.41 -12.01
CA GLY A 290 -6.81 5.41 -11.84
C GLY A 290 -5.99 5.56 -10.54
N ALA A 291 -6.19 6.63 -9.77
CA ALA A 291 -5.59 6.76 -8.44
C ALA A 291 -6.39 5.97 -7.40
N PHE A 292 -5.72 5.63 -6.29
CA PHE A 292 -6.35 4.96 -5.16
C PHE A 292 -5.83 5.45 -3.81
N SER A 293 -6.65 5.22 -2.79
CA SER A 293 -6.28 5.41 -1.39
C SER A 293 -6.33 4.09 -0.66
N ILE A 294 -5.39 3.89 0.27
CA ILE A 294 -5.31 2.71 1.13
C ILE A 294 -5.62 3.15 2.54
N VAL A 295 -6.65 2.55 3.15
CA VAL A 295 -6.99 2.79 4.56
C VAL A 295 -6.61 1.58 5.38
N HIS A 296 -5.64 1.75 6.26
CA HIS A 296 -5.12 0.70 7.14
C HIS A 296 -5.91 0.61 8.43
N LEU A 297 -6.38 -0.58 8.74
CA LEU A 297 -7.20 -0.88 9.92
C LEU A 297 -6.55 -1.99 10.73
N SER A 298 -6.63 -1.91 12.06
CA SER A 298 -6.18 -2.99 12.95
C SER A 298 -6.96 -4.28 12.68
N ALA A 299 -6.25 -5.40 12.52
CA ALA A 299 -6.89 -6.71 12.37
C ALA A 299 -7.47 -7.23 13.70
N GLU A 300 -6.90 -6.82 14.82
CA GLU A 300 -7.32 -7.16 16.17
C GLU A 300 -8.53 -6.32 16.60
N ASN A 301 -8.45 -5.00 16.43
CA ASN A 301 -9.47 -4.05 16.87
C ASN A 301 -9.81 -3.02 15.77
N PRO A 302 -10.61 -3.40 14.76
CA PRO A 302 -11.00 -2.48 13.68
C PRO A 302 -11.78 -1.24 14.15
N SER A 303 -12.34 -1.25 15.36
CA SER A 303 -13.05 -0.13 15.98
C SER A 303 -12.13 0.85 16.74
N ALA A 304 -10.81 0.63 16.74
CA ALA A 304 -9.84 1.54 17.33
C ALA A 304 -9.53 2.78 16.45
N GLY A 305 -10.25 2.93 15.33
CA GLY A 305 -10.00 3.96 14.34
C GLY A 305 -9.09 3.51 13.19
N ILE A 306 -8.88 4.44 12.27
CA ILE A 306 -7.97 4.29 11.13
C ILE A 306 -6.54 4.47 11.62
N VAL A 307 -5.67 3.52 11.27
CA VAL A 307 -4.26 3.52 11.66
C VAL A 307 -3.45 4.44 10.78
N ALA A 308 -3.66 4.36 9.47
CA ALA A 308 -2.97 5.18 8.48
C ALA A 308 -3.79 5.26 7.18
N ILE A 309 -3.55 6.32 6.40
CA ILE A 309 -4.09 6.49 5.06
C ILE A 309 -2.94 6.80 4.10
N GLU A 310 -2.88 6.09 2.99
CA GLU A 310 -1.95 6.35 1.89
C GLU A 310 -2.72 6.74 0.62
N ARG A 311 -2.10 7.54 -0.25
CA ARG A 311 -2.64 7.94 -1.55
C ARG A 311 -1.62 7.65 -2.63
N HIS A 312 -2.06 7.03 -3.71
CA HIS A 312 -1.21 6.68 -4.84
C HIS A 312 -1.81 7.19 -6.14
N ALA A 313 -0.99 7.93 -6.89
CA ALA A 313 -1.28 8.33 -8.25
C ALA A 313 -1.21 7.11 -9.20
N PRO A 314 -1.92 7.14 -10.35
CA PRO A 314 -1.80 6.08 -11.34
C PRO A 314 -0.40 6.06 -11.95
N LEU A 315 0.20 4.87 -12.03
CA LEU A 315 1.33 4.63 -12.94
C LEU A 315 0.78 4.57 -14.38
N ILE A 316 1.47 5.20 -15.33
CA ILE A 316 1.05 5.29 -16.75
C ILE A 316 2.18 4.81 -17.65
#